data_AF-A0A928LVH4-F1
#
_entry.id   AF-A0A928LVH4-F1
#
_cell.length_a   1.000
_cell.length_b   1.000
_cell.length_c   1.000
_cell.angle_alpha   90.00
_cell.angle_beta   90.00
_cell.angle_gamma   90.00
#
_symmetry.space_group_name_H-M   'P 1'
#
loop_
_entity.id
_entity.type
_entity.pdbx_description
1 polymer ?
#
loop_
_entity_poly.entity_id
_entity_poly.type
_entity_poly.pdbx_seq_one_letter_code
_entity_poly.pdbx_strand_id
1 'polypeptide(L)'
;MNKLFWGFFFLFLNFSVNMDASSLQLLPDWVGFILLYAACNELESESELFQKPRPFCVGLAVYTGILWLMDLLGIGANLGILSWVLGLTATCLNLYVSMLIIDAITNMEMRRNYDLCSAYLRRVWKVVAVATIAANVLLIVPVVAVVCALVAAVAGIVFLVAIHKTRKAYQQMLIDQSKPF
;
A
#
# COMPACT_ATOMS: atom_id res chain seq x y z
N MET A 1 10.81 -10.85 2.48
CA MET A 1 10.17 -9.66 3.16
C MET A 1 10.60 -8.28 2.66
N ASN A 2 11.81 -8.08 2.08
CA ASN A 2 12.23 -6.73 1.62
C ASN A 2 11.32 -6.16 0.53
N LYS A 3 10.83 -7.02 -0.37
CA LYS A 3 9.91 -6.66 -1.45
C LYS A 3 8.57 -6.13 -0.93
N LEU A 4 8.12 -6.61 0.25
CA LEU A 4 6.88 -6.15 0.89
C LEU A 4 7.03 -4.70 1.36
N PHE A 5 8.16 -4.37 2.00
CA PHE A 5 8.48 -3.00 2.40
C PHE A 5 8.55 -2.06 1.19
N TRP A 6 9.28 -2.44 0.14
CA TRP A 6 9.38 -1.63 -1.06
C TRP A 6 8.03 -1.50 -1.78
N GLY A 7 7.23 -2.56 -1.82
CA GLY A 7 5.88 -2.51 -2.38
C GLY A 7 5.02 -1.45 -1.72
N PHE A 8 4.93 -1.45 -0.38
CA PHE A 8 4.21 -0.42 0.36
C PHE A 8 4.86 0.97 0.30
N PHE A 9 6.17 1.05 0.13
CA PHE A 9 6.86 2.33 -0.06
C PHE A 9 6.37 3.05 -1.31
N PHE A 10 6.34 2.37 -2.45
CA PHE A 10 5.82 2.96 -3.69
C PHE A 10 4.34 3.32 -3.58
N LEU A 11 3.58 2.55 -2.79
CA LEU A 11 2.13 2.65 -2.71
C LEU A 11 1.63 3.74 -1.76
N PHE A 12 2.37 4.02 -0.67
CA PHE A 12 2.01 5.07 0.29
C PHE A 12 2.76 6.37 0.07
N LEU A 13 3.97 6.29 -0.50
CA LEU A 13 4.77 7.47 -0.82
C LEU A 13 4.49 7.87 -2.28
N ASN A 14 3.29 8.34 -2.57
CA ASN A 14 2.94 8.80 -3.91
C ASN A 14 3.33 10.29 -4.05
N PHE A 15 4.32 10.57 -4.91
CA PHE A 15 4.67 11.93 -5.29
C PHE A 15 4.21 12.19 -6.72
N SER A 16 3.28 13.12 -6.88
CA SER A 16 2.83 13.60 -8.18
C SER A 16 3.34 15.01 -8.45
N VAL A 17 3.81 15.23 -9.68
CA VAL A 17 4.13 16.55 -10.21
C VAL A 17 3.04 16.89 -11.21
N ASN A 18 2.30 17.97 -10.94
CA ASN A 18 1.23 18.44 -11.82
C ASN A 18 1.80 19.50 -12.77
N MET A 19 1.55 19.31 -14.08
CA MET A 19 1.89 20.26 -15.13
C MET A 19 0.64 20.54 -15.97
N ASP A 20 -0.14 21.56 -15.60
CA ASP A 20 -1.36 22.05 -16.27
C ASP A 20 -2.32 20.99 -16.85
N ALA A 21 -1.97 20.37 -17.99
CA ALA A 21 -2.77 19.33 -18.65
C ALA A 21 -2.35 17.88 -18.31
N SER A 22 -1.15 17.64 -17.78
CA SER A 22 -0.65 16.29 -17.44
C SER A 22 -0.18 16.23 -15.99
N SER A 23 -0.40 15.07 -15.34
CA SER A 23 0.13 14.80 -14.01
C SER A 23 1.05 13.59 -14.08
N LEU A 24 2.26 13.73 -13.59
CA LEU A 24 3.25 12.67 -13.56
C LEU A 24 3.44 12.21 -12.12
N GLN A 25 2.99 11.00 -11.81
CA GLN A 25 3.38 10.34 -10.56
C GLN A 25 4.81 9.80 -10.71
N LEU A 26 5.73 10.37 -9.93
CA LEU A 26 7.15 9.99 -9.87
C LEU A 26 7.36 8.59 -9.30
N LEU A 27 6.49 8.20 -8.35
CA LEU A 27 6.45 6.88 -7.75
C LEU A 27 5.16 6.21 -8.20
N PRO A 28 5.21 5.36 -9.24
CA PRO A 28 4.00 4.79 -9.79
C PRO A 28 3.46 3.66 -8.90
N ASP A 29 2.18 3.73 -8.55
CA ASP A 29 1.53 2.72 -7.70
C ASP A 29 1.63 1.31 -8.29
N TRP A 30 1.61 1.19 -9.62
CA TRP A 30 1.72 -0.08 -10.32
C TRP A 30 3.04 -0.82 -10.02
N VAL A 31 4.14 -0.10 -9.82
CA VAL A 31 5.42 -0.68 -9.40
C VAL A 31 5.28 -1.26 -7.98
N GLY A 32 4.60 -0.53 -7.09
CA GLY A 32 4.28 -0.99 -5.74
C GLY A 32 3.50 -2.30 -5.75
N PHE A 33 2.46 -2.42 -6.60
CA PHE A 33 1.67 -3.64 -6.72
C PHE A 33 2.46 -4.83 -7.28
N ILE A 34 3.36 -4.63 -8.25
CA ILE A 34 4.24 -5.70 -8.76
C ILE A 34 5.17 -6.19 -7.66
N LEU A 35 5.74 -5.29 -6.87
CA LEU A 35 6.59 -5.63 -5.74
C LEU A 35 5.82 -6.37 -4.65
N LEU A 36 4.58 -5.97 -4.37
CA LEU A 36 3.69 -6.69 -3.45
C LEU A 36 3.35 -8.09 -3.95
N TYR A 37 3.08 -8.27 -5.26
CA TYR A 37 2.89 -9.58 -5.86
C TYR A 37 4.12 -10.48 -5.67
N ALA A 38 5.31 -9.96 -5.97
CA ALA A 38 6.57 -10.69 -5.78
C ALA A 38 6.84 -11.02 -4.31
N ALA A 39 6.45 -10.13 -3.39
CA ALA A 39 6.54 -10.38 -1.96
C ALA A 39 5.58 -11.48 -1.49
N CYS A 40 4.33 -11.45 -1.96
CA CYS A 40 3.34 -12.49 -1.65
C CYS A 40 3.78 -13.86 -2.16
N ASN A 41 4.41 -13.92 -3.34
CA ASN A 41 4.97 -15.16 -3.87
C ASN A 41 6.10 -15.74 -2.99
N GLU A 42 6.98 -14.87 -2.47
CA GLU A 42 8.08 -15.27 -1.58
C GLU A 42 7.59 -15.71 -0.19
N LEU A 43 6.46 -15.15 0.28
CA LEU A 43 5.89 -15.42 1.60
C LEU A 43 4.79 -16.49 1.58
N GLU A 44 4.44 -17.01 0.40
CA GLU A 44 3.45 -18.06 0.26
C GLU A 44 3.86 -19.36 0.96
N SER A 45 5.15 -19.70 0.91
CA SER A 45 5.68 -20.86 1.65
C SER A 45 5.51 -20.72 3.16
N GLU A 46 5.29 -19.51 3.66
CA GLU A 46 5.10 -19.21 5.08
C GLU A 46 3.61 -19.14 5.48
N SER A 47 2.73 -18.73 4.57
CA SER A 47 1.28 -18.68 4.81
C SER A 47 0.46 -18.68 3.53
N GLU A 48 -0.45 -19.64 3.43
CA GLU A 48 -1.40 -19.80 2.31
C GLU A 48 -2.27 -18.55 2.08
N LEU A 49 -2.45 -17.70 3.10
CA LEU A 49 -3.24 -16.48 2.98
C LEU A 49 -2.59 -15.42 2.07
N PHE A 50 -1.30 -15.56 1.74
CA PHE A 50 -0.65 -14.74 0.72
C PHE A 50 -1.09 -15.09 -0.72
N GLN A 51 -1.80 -16.20 -0.94
CA GLN A 51 -2.36 -16.51 -2.26
C GLN A 51 -3.51 -15.58 -2.64
N LYS A 52 -4.35 -15.19 -1.66
CA LYS A 52 -5.53 -14.35 -1.88
C LYS A 52 -5.23 -12.97 -2.50
N PRO A 53 -4.25 -12.17 -2.03
CA PRO A 53 -3.99 -10.85 -2.59
C PRO A 53 -3.33 -10.86 -3.98
N ARG A 54 -2.77 -11.98 -4.46
CA ARG A 54 -1.99 -12.04 -5.71
C ARG A 54 -2.75 -11.62 -6.97
N PRO A 55 -3.92 -12.21 -7.30
CA PRO A 55 -4.67 -11.80 -8.49
C PRO A 55 -5.11 -10.33 -8.41
N PHE A 56 -5.40 -9.83 -7.21
CA PHE A 56 -5.73 -8.43 -6.99
C PHE A 56 -4.52 -7.52 -7.24
N CYS A 57 -3.32 -7.86 -6.77
CA CYS A 57 -2.11 -7.09 -7.05
C CYS A 57 -1.83 -6.98 -8.56
N VAL A 58 -1.99 -8.08 -9.31
CA VAL A 58 -1.78 -8.06 -10.78
C VAL A 58 -2.84 -7.21 -11.47
N GLY A 59 -4.12 -7.39 -11.12
CA GLY A 59 -5.20 -6.57 -11.67
C GLY A 59 -5.03 -5.08 -11.38
N LEU A 60 -4.62 -4.74 -10.14
CA LEU A 60 -4.35 -3.37 -9.72
C LEU A 60 -3.10 -2.77 -10.38
N ALA A 61 -2.05 -3.55 -10.58
CA ALA A 61 -0.87 -3.08 -11.30
C ALA A 61 -1.23 -2.66 -12.73
N VAL A 62 -2.03 -3.48 -13.43
CA VAL A 62 -2.49 -3.15 -14.78
C VAL A 62 -3.42 -1.94 -14.74
N TYR A 63 -4.40 -1.93 -13.83
CA TYR A 63 -5.37 -0.84 -13.70
C TYR A 63 -4.71 0.52 -13.41
N THR A 64 -3.85 0.58 -12.38
CA THR A 64 -3.12 1.79 -12.02
C THR A 64 -2.07 2.18 -13.05
N GLY A 65 -1.49 1.21 -13.77
CA GLY A 65 -0.61 1.48 -14.91
C GLY A 65 -1.33 2.16 -16.07
N ILE A 66 -2.56 1.75 -16.38
CA ILE A 66 -3.39 2.39 -17.41
C ILE A 66 -3.77 3.81 -16.97
N LEU A 67 -4.21 4.01 -15.72
CA LEU A 67 -4.53 5.35 -15.21
C LEU A 67 -3.32 6.28 -15.28
N TRP A 68 -2.14 5.80 -14.85
CA TRP A 68 -0.90 6.55 -14.93
C TRP A 68 -0.54 6.95 -16.37
N LEU A 69 -0.74 6.04 -17.34
CA LEU A 69 -0.55 6.37 -18.77
C LEU A 69 -1.56 7.41 -19.26
N MET A 70 -2.82 7.33 -18.82
CA MET A 70 -3.86 8.32 -19.19
C MET A 70 -3.55 9.71 -18.62
N ASP A 71 -3.03 9.78 -17.40
CA ASP A 71 -2.62 11.02 -16.75
C ASP A 71 -1.36 11.63 -17.39
N LEU A 72 -0.42 10.76 -17.81
CA LEU A 72 0.77 11.17 -18.56
C LEU A 72 0.42 11.82 -19.90
N LEU A 73 -0.56 11.26 -20.61
CA LEU A 73 -1.05 11.78 -21.89
C LEU A 73 -1.99 12.99 -21.73
N GLY A 74 -2.31 13.39 -20.50
CA GLY A 74 -3.25 14.48 -20.20
C GLY A 74 -4.72 14.19 -20.55
N ILE A 75 -5.04 12.92 -20.82
CA ILE A 75 -6.40 12.46 -21.11
C ILE A 75 -7.19 12.34 -19.79
N GLY A 76 -6.52 11.94 -18.71
CA GLY A 76 -7.12 11.76 -17.38
C GLY A 76 -7.78 13.03 -16.83
N ALA A 77 -7.15 14.20 -16.99
CA ALA A 77 -7.70 15.48 -16.52
C ALA A 77 -8.98 15.90 -17.27
N ASN A 78 -9.13 15.48 -18.53
CA ASN A 78 -10.23 15.89 -19.41
C ASN A 78 -11.52 15.06 -19.20
N LEU A 79 -11.45 14.01 -18.37
CA LEU A 79 -12.58 13.11 -18.09
C LEU A 79 -13.49 13.62 -16.94
N GLY A 80 -13.11 14.70 -16.26
CA GLY A 80 -13.89 15.30 -15.18
C GLY A 80 -14.25 14.30 -14.07
N ILE A 81 -15.55 14.08 -13.86
CA ILE A 81 -16.08 13.18 -12.80
C ILE A 81 -15.59 11.74 -12.97
N LEU A 82 -15.39 11.26 -14.21
CA LEU A 82 -14.90 9.89 -14.46
C LEU A 82 -13.50 9.68 -13.89
N SER A 83 -12.61 10.68 -14.02
CA SER A 83 -11.26 10.63 -13.43
C SER A 83 -11.30 10.50 -11.92
N TRP A 84 -12.18 11.29 -11.27
CA TRP A 84 -12.39 11.24 -9.84
C TRP A 84 -12.88 9.86 -9.36
N VAL A 85 -13.87 9.27 -10.07
CA VAL A 85 -14.38 7.93 -9.74
C VAL A 85 -13.29 6.87 -9.90
N LEU A 86 -12.51 6.93 -10.98
CA LEU A 86 -11.40 6.00 -11.23
C LEU A 86 -10.34 6.08 -10.12
N GLY A 87 -9.90 7.29 -9.75
CA GLY A 87 -8.97 7.49 -8.63
C GLY A 87 -9.51 7.00 -7.29
N LEU A 88 -10.79 7.21 -7.01
CA LEU A 88 -11.44 6.70 -5.80
C LEU A 88 -11.48 5.16 -5.79
N THR A 89 -11.80 4.52 -6.92
CA THR A 89 -11.76 3.06 -7.02
C THR A 89 -10.35 2.48 -6.83
N ALA A 90 -9.32 3.12 -7.39
CA ALA A 90 -7.92 2.73 -7.16
C ALA A 90 -7.57 2.79 -5.67
N THR A 91 -7.98 3.86 -4.99
CA THR A 91 -7.75 4.06 -3.55
C THR A 91 -8.43 2.99 -2.69
N CYS A 92 -9.70 2.70 -2.97
CA CYS A 92 -10.45 1.65 -2.28
C CYS A 92 -9.80 0.27 -2.44
N LEU A 93 -9.40 -0.07 -3.66
CA LEU A 93 -8.74 -1.33 -3.98
C LEU A 93 -7.36 -1.45 -3.33
N ASN A 94 -6.59 -0.36 -3.30
CA ASN A 94 -5.33 -0.29 -2.56
C ASN A 94 -5.52 -0.59 -1.06
N LEU A 95 -6.48 0.08 -0.42
CA LEU A 95 -6.81 -0.18 0.98
C LEU A 95 -7.23 -1.64 1.20
N TYR A 96 -7.99 -2.21 0.27
CA TYR A 96 -8.37 -3.61 0.34
C TYR A 96 -7.17 -4.58 0.28
N VAL A 97 -6.25 -4.39 -0.67
CA VAL A 97 -5.04 -5.23 -0.78
C VAL A 97 -4.14 -5.09 0.44
N SER A 98 -3.96 -3.87 0.94
CA SER A 98 -3.16 -3.63 2.15
C SER A 98 -3.75 -4.33 3.38
N MET A 99 -5.08 -4.37 3.52
CA MET A 99 -5.75 -5.12 4.58
C MET A 99 -5.49 -6.64 4.47
N LEU A 100 -5.63 -7.21 3.27
CA LEU A 100 -5.38 -8.63 3.02
C LEU A 100 -3.95 -9.05 3.41
N ILE A 101 -2.97 -8.19 3.12
CA ILE A 101 -1.57 -8.45 3.47
C ILE A 101 -1.36 -8.42 4.99
N ILE A 102 -1.98 -7.46 5.71
CA ILE A 102 -1.88 -7.40 7.17
C ILE A 102 -2.53 -8.62 7.81
N ASP A 103 -3.66 -9.08 7.29
CA ASP A 103 -4.32 -10.29 7.76
C ASP A 103 -3.45 -11.53 7.50
N ALA A 104 -2.76 -11.59 6.36
CA ALA A 104 -1.80 -12.66 6.07
C ALA A 104 -0.59 -12.65 7.03
N ILE A 105 -0.06 -11.47 7.39
CA ILE A 105 1.00 -11.29 8.40
C ILE A 105 0.53 -11.71 9.80
N THR A 106 -0.68 -11.33 10.19
CA THR A 106 -1.26 -11.68 11.50
C THR A 106 -1.42 -13.20 11.63
N ASN A 107 -1.82 -13.88 10.54
CA ASN A 107 -1.91 -15.34 10.54
C ASN A 107 -0.54 -16.03 10.58
N MET A 108 0.50 -15.45 9.97
CA MET A 108 1.87 -15.95 10.13
C MET A 108 2.32 -15.87 11.59
N GLU A 109 2.06 -14.73 12.26
CA GLU A 109 2.36 -14.54 13.68
C GLU A 109 1.67 -15.60 14.56
N MET A 110 0.38 -15.87 14.33
CA MET A 110 -0.35 -16.90 15.08
C MET A 110 0.19 -18.32 14.83
N ARG A 111 0.56 -18.67 13.59
CA ARG A 111 1.11 -20.00 13.27
C ARG A 111 2.50 -20.24 13.86
N ARG A 112 3.33 -19.20 13.88
CA ARG A 112 4.73 -19.27 14.34
C ARG A 112 4.91 -18.90 15.82
N ASN A 113 3.85 -18.48 16.51
CA ASN A 113 3.82 -18.04 17.92
C ASN A 113 4.94 -17.05 18.25
N TYR A 114 5.20 -16.12 17.31
CA TYR A 114 6.28 -15.14 17.40
C TYR A 114 5.71 -13.77 17.04
N ASP A 115 5.79 -12.81 17.98
CA ASP A 115 5.21 -11.48 17.82
C ASP A 115 5.93 -10.71 16.69
N LEU A 116 5.22 -10.53 15.57
CA LEU A 116 5.68 -9.75 14.43
C LEU A 116 5.19 -8.31 14.51
N CYS A 117 4.65 -7.87 15.65
CA CYS A 117 4.01 -6.58 15.86
C CYS A 117 2.79 -6.35 14.93
N SER A 118 2.09 -7.42 14.53
CA SER A 118 0.93 -7.31 13.63
C SER A 118 -0.21 -6.47 14.22
N ALA A 119 -0.40 -6.52 15.55
CA ALA A 119 -1.39 -5.71 16.27
C ALA A 119 -1.10 -4.20 16.18
N TYR A 120 0.18 -3.81 16.16
CA TYR A 120 0.59 -2.42 15.93
C TYR A 120 0.37 -2.03 14.47
N LEU A 121 0.78 -2.89 13.52
CA LEU A 121 0.60 -2.67 12.09
C LEU A 121 -0.88 -2.45 11.72
N ARG A 122 -1.79 -3.23 12.31
CA ARG A 122 -3.23 -3.13 12.08
C ARG A 122 -3.83 -1.83 12.62
N ARG A 123 -3.33 -1.31 13.75
CA ARG A 123 -3.77 0.00 14.27
C ARG A 123 -3.32 1.14 13.35
N VAL A 124 -2.05 1.12 12.94
CA VAL A 124 -1.50 2.15 12.04
C VAL A 124 -2.24 2.14 10.71
N TRP A 125 -2.53 0.96 10.14
CA TRP A 125 -3.30 0.85 8.91
C TRP A 125 -4.71 1.43 9.02
N LYS A 126 -5.43 1.19 10.14
CA LYS A 126 -6.76 1.79 10.34
C LYS A 126 -6.69 3.32 10.34
N VAL A 127 -5.67 3.90 10.98
CA VAL A 127 -5.46 5.36 10.98
C VAL A 127 -5.23 5.87 9.56
N VAL A 128 -4.40 5.18 8.78
CA VAL A 128 -4.17 5.52 7.37
C VAL A 128 -5.47 5.42 6.56
N ALA A 129 -6.21 4.31 6.67
CA ALA A 129 -7.45 4.10 5.93
C ALA A 129 -8.50 5.18 6.23
N VAL A 130 -8.70 5.51 7.50
CA VAL A 130 -9.64 6.56 7.92
C VAL A 130 -9.18 7.93 7.42
N ALA A 131 -7.89 8.24 7.52
CA ALA A 131 -7.34 9.49 7.03
C ALA A 131 -7.52 9.63 5.51
N THR A 132 -7.24 8.57 4.74
CA THR A 132 -7.37 8.57 3.28
C THR A 132 -8.83 8.70 2.85
N ILE A 133 -9.77 8.01 3.50
CA ILE A 133 -11.20 8.15 3.21
C ILE A 133 -11.69 9.56 3.56
N ALA A 134 -11.31 10.09 4.73
CA ALA A 134 -11.65 11.44 5.13
C ALA A 134 -11.11 12.49 4.15
N ALA A 135 -9.88 12.33 3.66
CA ALA A 135 -9.27 13.19 2.65
C ALA A 135 -10.11 13.26 1.36
N ASN A 136 -10.59 12.10 0.89
CA ASN A 136 -11.39 12.01 -0.33
C ASN A 136 -12.81 12.59 -0.15
N VAL A 137 -13.42 12.44 1.02
CA VAL A 137 -14.76 12.98 1.31
C VAL A 137 -14.71 14.51 1.52
N LEU A 138 -13.63 15.04 2.10
CA LEU A 138 -13.49 16.48 2.39
C LEU A 138 -12.91 17.31 1.22
N LEU A 139 -12.82 16.75 0.01
CA LEU A 139 -12.37 17.46 -1.21
C LEU A 139 -13.14 18.75 -1.53
N ILE A 140 -14.29 18.99 -0.89
CA ILE A 140 -15.11 20.20 -1.01
C ILE A 140 -14.38 21.45 -0.44
N VAL A 141 -13.41 21.29 0.48
CA VAL A 141 -12.66 22.40 1.07
C VAL A 141 -11.17 22.28 0.73
N PRO A 142 -10.61 23.11 -0.17
CA PRO A 142 -9.23 22.98 -0.67
C PRO A 142 -8.17 22.99 0.42
N VAL A 143 -8.36 23.81 1.45
CA VAL A 143 -7.42 23.93 2.59
C VAL A 143 -7.39 22.64 3.42
N VAL A 144 -8.54 21.99 3.59
CA VAL A 144 -8.62 20.75 4.39
C VAL A 144 -8.08 19.56 3.61
N ALA A 145 -8.24 19.54 2.28
CA ALA A 145 -7.65 18.52 1.42
C ALA A 145 -6.12 18.48 1.54
N VAL A 146 -5.45 19.64 1.59
CA VAL A 146 -3.98 19.71 1.77
C VAL A 146 -3.56 19.20 3.14
N VAL A 147 -4.27 19.58 4.21
CA VAL A 147 -3.98 19.10 5.57
C VAL A 147 -4.17 17.58 5.66
N CYS A 148 -5.25 17.05 5.08
CA CYS A 148 -5.50 15.62 5.03
C CYS A 148 -4.46 14.86 4.20
N ALA A 149 -3.99 15.43 3.08
CA ALA A 149 -2.90 14.84 2.30
C ALA A 149 -1.59 14.77 3.08
N LEU A 150 -1.25 15.81 3.85
CA LEU A 150 -0.10 15.80 4.76
C LEU A 150 -0.25 14.75 5.86
N VAL A 151 -1.45 14.63 6.46
CA VAL A 151 -1.74 13.60 7.46
C VAL A 151 -1.63 12.20 6.85
N ALA A 152 -2.12 11.98 5.63
CA ALA A 152 -1.98 10.72 4.93
C ALA A 152 -0.52 10.38 4.62
N ALA A 153 0.29 11.37 4.22
CA ALA A 153 1.73 11.19 4.01
C ALA A 153 2.44 10.81 5.32
N VAL A 154 2.17 11.52 6.42
CA VAL A 154 2.72 11.20 7.75
C VAL A 154 2.28 9.81 8.19
N ALA A 155 1.01 9.46 8.02
CA ALA A 155 0.48 8.14 8.37
C ALA A 155 1.11 7.03 7.51
N GLY A 156 1.36 7.29 6.22
CA GLY A 156 2.11 6.42 5.31
C GLY A 156 3.54 6.18 5.78
N ILE A 157 4.25 7.23 6.23
CA ILE A 157 5.59 7.11 6.82
C ILE A 157 5.55 6.26 8.10
N VAL A 158 4.58 6.49 8.98
CA VAL A 158 4.40 5.70 10.22
C VAL A 158 4.09 4.23 9.90
N PHE A 159 3.29 3.97 8.87
CA PHE A 159 3.01 2.61 8.37
C PHE A 159 4.28 1.95 7.82
N LEU A 160 5.12 2.71 7.12
CA LEU A 160 6.39 2.23 6.62
C LEU A 160 7.35 1.82 7.76
N VAL A 161 7.40 2.63 8.82
CA VAL A 161 8.18 2.32 10.02
C VAL A 161 7.62 1.08 10.71
N ALA A 162 6.29 0.90 10.75
CA ALA A 162 5.67 -0.31 11.28
C ALA A 162 6.12 -1.56 10.51
N ILE A 163 6.12 -1.51 9.17
CA ILE A 163 6.61 -2.62 8.34
C ILE A 163 8.11 -2.84 8.49
N HIS A 164 8.89 -1.79 8.68
CA HIS A 164 10.32 -1.95 8.96
C HIS A 164 10.55 -2.69 10.29
N LYS A 165 9.74 -2.40 11.32
CA LYS A 165 9.77 -3.14 12.59
C LYS A 165 9.37 -4.60 12.42
N THR A 166 8.29 -4.89 11.69
CA THR A 166 7.86 -6.29 11.44
C THR A 166 8.92 -7.07 10.67
N ARG A 167 9.58 -6.44 9.69
CA ARG A 167 10.72 -7.01 8.96
C ARG A 167 11.89 -7.37 9.89
N LYS A 168 12.27 -6.47 10.81
CA LYS A 168 13.33 -6.73 11.79
C LYS A 168 12.97 -7.90 12.71
N ALA A 169 11.75 -7.93 13.22
CA ALA A 169 11.25 -9.03 14.04
C ALA A 169 11.31 -10.38 13.28
N TYR A 170 10.93 -10.38 12.00
CA TYR A 170 11.02 -11.56 11.15
C TYR A 170 12.46 -12.04 10.91
N GLN A 171 13.40 -11.11 10.69
CA GLN A 171 14.82 -11.48 10.56
C GLN A 171 15.38 -12.09 11.85
N GLN A 172 14.97 -11.56 13.00
CA GLN A 172 15.39 -12.08 14.29
C GLN A 172 14.84 -13.48 14.55
N MET A 173 13.60 -13.74 14.16
CA MET A 173 13.00 -15.07 14.18
C MET A 173 13.80 -16.09 13.36
N LEU A 174 14.23 -15.74 12.15
CA LEU A 174 15.04 -16.62 11.30
C LEU A 174 16.40 -16.95 11.94
N ILE A 175 17.01 -15.96 12.61
CA ILE A 175 18.29 -16.15 13.31
C ILE A 175 18.11 -17.11 14.50
N ASP A 176 17.06 -16.94 15.29
CA ASP A 176 16.80 -17.81 16.45
C ASP A 176 16.43 -19.24 16.04
N GLN A 177 15.78 -19.44 14.88
CA GLN A 177 15.54 -20.77 14.32
C GLN A 177 16.79 -21.42 13.70
N SER A 178 17.80 -20.63 13.31
CA SER A 178 19.04 -21.14 12.71
C SER A 178 20.12 -21.53 13.72
N LYS A 179 19.93 -21.23 15.02
CA LYS A 179 20.87 -21.68 16.06
C LYS A 179 20.62 -23.17 16.33
N PRO A 180 21.56 -24.07 16.00
CA PRO A 180 21.48 -25.41 16.55
C PRO A 180 21.62 -25.32 18.07
N PHE A 181 20.81 -26.11 18.78
CA PHE A 181 20.97 -26.36 20.21
C PHE A 181 22.39 -26.81 20.54
#